data_AF-A0A838VX91-F1
#
_entry.id   AF-A0A838VX91-F1
#
_cell.length_a   1.000
_cell.length_b   1.000
_cell.length_c   1.000
_cell.angle_alpha   90.00
_cell.angle_beta   90.00
_cell.angle_gamma   90.00
#
_symmetry.space_group_name_H-M   'P 1'
#
loop_
_entity.id
_entity.type
_entity.pdbx_description
1 polymer ?
#
loop_
_entity_poly.entity_id
_entity_poly.type
_entity_poly.pdbx_seq_one_letter_code
_entity_poly.pdbx_strand_id
1 'polypeptide(L)'
;MKRERITVEELLRRYAALERDFSGVDIRYREEGLSRCNLCGINLSNSRFNFAYLIETDLSNADLSGARMAEMTLDRANLSRA
;
A
#
# COMPACT_ATOMS: atom_id res chain seq x y z
N MET A 1 6.47 -16.75 11.01
CA MET A 1 7.33 -16.01 10.05
C MET A 1 7.33 -14.54 10.43
N LYS A 2 8.49 -13.88 10.55
CA LYS A 2 8.55 -12.44 10.86
C LYS A 2 8.16 -11.67 9.60
N ARG A 3 7.20 -10.75 9.71
CA ARG A 3 6.83 -9.84 8.61
C ARG A 3 7.88 -8.75 8.50
N GLU A 4 8.30 -8.41 7.30
CA GLU A 4 9.16 -7.24 7.07
C GLU A 4 8.39 -5.98 7.45
N ARG A 5 9.05 -5.07 8.17
CA ARG A 5 8.44 -3.84 8.63
C ARG A 5 9.09 -2.67 7.94
N ILE A 6 8.31 -1.92 7.16
CA ILE A 6 8.80 -0.79 6.35
C ILE A 6 7.98 0.47 6.64
N THR A 7 8.55 1.63 6.34
CA THR A 7 7.86 2.93 6.40
C THR A 7 7.19 3.24 5.06
N VAL A 8 6.33 4.26 5.04
CA VAL A 8 5.77 4.81 3.79
C VAL A 8 6.88 5.32 2.87
N GLU A 9 7.85 6.06 3.41
CA GLU A 9 9.02 6.53 2.66
C GLU A 9 9.78 5.38 1.99
N GLU A 10 10.00 4.29 2.72
CA GLU A 10 10.72 3.12 2.19
C GLU A 10 9.91 2.39 1.11
N LEU A 11 8.59 2.26 1.29
CA LEU A 11 7.71 1.74 0.23
C LEU A 11 7.82 2.58 -1.04
N LEU A 12 7.74 3.90 -0.91
CA LEU A 12 7.82 4.81 -2.07
C LEU A 12 9.19 4.77 -2.74
N ARG A 13 10.28 4.69 -1.96
CA ARG A 13 11.65 4.54 -2.48
C ARG A 13 11.78 3.25 -3.29
N ARG A 14 11.37 2.11 -2.73
CA ARG A 14 11.44 0.80 -3.40
C ARG A 14 10.54 0.74 -4.62
N TYR A 15 9.34 1.29 -4.53
CA TYR A 15 8.41 1.37 -5.66
C TYR A 15 8.98 2.22 -6.80
N ALA A 16 9.61 3.35 -6.48
CA ALA A 16 10.33 4.17 -7.45
C ALA A 16 11.53 3.44 -8.08
N ALA A 17 12.14 2.50 -7.36
CA ALA A 17 13.17 1.59 -7.86
C ALA A 17 12.62 0.37 -8.63
N LEU A 18 11.35 0.41 -9.05
CA LEU A 18 10.65 -0.64 -9.81
C LEU A 18 10.33 -1.92 -9.03
N GLU A 19 10.52 -1.94 -7.71
CA GLU A 19 10.00 -3.02 -6.88
C GLU A 19 8.47 -2.97 -6.87
N ARG A 20 7.82 -4.13 -7.02
CA ARG A 20 6.35 -4.24 -7.02
C ARG A 20 5.83 -5.25 -6.04
N ASP A 21 6.69 -6.15 -5.54
CA ASP A 21 6.32 -7.15 -4.55
C ASP A 21 6.56 -6.61 -3.15
N PHE A 22 5.47 -6.24 -2.48
CA PHE A 22 5.45 -5.85 -1.07
C PHE A 22 4.51 -6.79 -0.32
N SER A 23 4.45 -8.05 -0.73
CA SER A 23 3.60 -9.04 -0.08
C SER A 23 4.05 -9.31 1.36
N GLY A 24 3.07 -9.40 2.26
CA GLY A 24 3.31 -9.74 3.66
C GLY A 24 3.94 -8.64 4.52
N VAL A 25 4.23 -7.46 3.97
CA VAL A 25 4.83 -6.35 4.73
C VAL A 25 3.88 -5.81 5.82
N ASP A 26 4.46 -5.29 6.89
CA ASP A 26 3.76 -4.53 7.95
C ASP A 26 4.19 -3.07 7.83
N ILE A 27 3.28 -2.22 7.35
CA ILE A 27 3.57 -0.81 7.19
C ILE A 27 3.09 -0.07 8.44
N ARG A 28 4.05 0.53 9.14
CA ARG A 28 3.74 1.43 10.25
C ARG A 28 3.47 2.81 9.69
N TYR A 29 2.24 3.25 9.85
CA TYR A 29 1.87 4.61 9.53
C TYR A 29 2.19 5.56 10.68
N ARG A 30 2.83 6.68 10.37
CA ARG A 30 2.91 7.88 11.20
C ARG A 30 2.66 9.07 10.27
N GLU A 31 1.44 9.58 10.29
CA GLU A 31 1.01 10.88 9.73
C GLU A 31 1.15 11.12 8.20
N GLU A 32 2.05 10.44 7.47
CA GLU A 32 2.34 10.69 6.06
C GLU A 32 1.49 9.85 5.10
N GLY A 33 0.56 10.54 4.42
CA GLY A 33 -0.27 10.10 3.28
C GLY A 33 0.38 9.12 2.30
N LEU A 34 -0.35 8.10 1.84
CA LEU A 34 -0.17 7.53 0.48
C LEU A 34 -1.09 8.22 -0.54
N SER A 35 -1.67 9.35 -0.16
CA SER A 35 -2.66 10.07 -0.96
C SER A 35 -2.01 10.62 -2.22
N ARG A 36 -2.71 10.50 -3.36
CA ARG A 36 -2.27 10.92 -4.69
C ARG A 36 -1.04 10.19 -5.25
N CYS A 37 -0.63 9.08 -4.65
CA CYS A 37 0.42 8.24 -5.20
C CYS A 37 -0.09 7.40 -6.38
N ASN A 38 0.79 7.11 -7.34
CA ASN A 38 0.56 6.07 -8.32
C ASN A 38 1.23 4.77 -7.82
N LEU A 39 0.40 3.81 -7.42
CA LEU A 39 0.80 2.47 -6.99
C LEU A 39 0.16 1.41 -7.91
N CYS A 40 -0.10 1.73 -9.17
CA CYS A 40 -0.66 0.80 -10.14
C CYS A 40 0.17 -0.51 -10.19
N GLY A 41 -0.51 -1.65 -10.13
CA GLY A 41 0.11 -2.98 -10.21
C GLY A 41 0.94 -3.39 -8.98
N ILE A 42 0.82 -2.69 -7.84
CA ILE A 42 1.52 -3.07 -6.62
C ILE A 42 0.96 -4.39 -6.05
N ASN A 43 1.82 -5.30 -5.61
CA ASN A 43 1.42 -6.47 -4.85
C ASN A 43 1.53 -6.16 -3.34
N LEU A 44 0.38 -6.02 -2.68
CA LEU A 44 0.22 -5.85 -1.23
C LEU A 44 -0.46 -7.07 -0.60
N SER A 45 -0.40 -8.23 -1.26
CA SER A 45 -1.07 -9.43 -0.77
C SER A 45 -0.56 -9.81 0.61
N ASN A 46 -1.46 -10.22 1.50
CA ASN A 46 -1.18 -10.58 2.89
C ASN A 46 -0.57 -9.47 3.75
N SER A 47 -0.47 -8.23 3.27
CA SER A 47 0.16 -7.11 3.97
C SER A 47 -0.72 -6.54 5.10
N ARG A 48 -0.16 -5.69 5.96
CA ARG A 48 -0.90 -4.96 7.01
C ARG A 48 -0.72 -3.47 6.83
N PHE A 49 -1.85 -2.79 6.60
CA PHE A 49 -1.98 -1.34 6.49
C PHE A 49 -3.06 -0.89 7.47
N ASN A 50 -2.68 -0.63 8.71
CA ASN A 50 -3.62 -0.03 9.63
C ASN A 50 -3.49 1.50 9.53
N PHE A 51 -4.63 2.22 9.48
CA PHE A 51 -4.67 3.69 9.54
C PHE A 51 -4.04 4.45 8.35
N ALA A 52 -3.99 3.86 7.15
CA ALA A 52 -3.43 4.54 5.98
C ALA A 52 -4.45 5.45 5.28
N TYR A 53 -4.00 6.62 4.79
CA TYR A 53 -4.78 7.52 3.95
C TYR A 53 -4.36 7.39 2.47
N LEU A 54 -5.21 6.76 1.67
CA LEU A 54 -5.03 6.50 0.24
C LEU A 54 -5.97 7.37 -0.61
N ILE A 55 -6.08 8.64 -0.25
CA ILE A 55 -7.00 9.57 -0.92
C ILE A 55 -6.48 9.86 -2.33
N GLU A 56 -7.31 9.68 -3.36
CA GLU A 56 -6.93 9.88 -4.78
C GLU A 56 -5.71 9.03 -5.22
N THR A 57 -5.42 7.92 -4.54
CA THR A 57 -4.33 7.00 -4.89
C THR A 57 -4.73 6.06 -6.03
N ASP A 58 -3.85 5.86 -7.02
CA ASP A 58 -4.06 4.85 -8.05
C ASP A 58 -3.54 3.49 -7.58
N LEU A 59 -4.46 2.58 -7.27
CA LEU A 59 -4.21 1.17 -6.94
C LEU A 59 -4.73 0.25 -8.05
N SER A 60 -4.90 0.74 -9.27
CA SER A 60 -5.41 -0.10 -10.36
C SER A 60 -4.48 -1.29 -10.62
N ASN A 61 -5.08 -2.46 -10.84
CA ASN A 61 -4.38 -3.74 -11.00
C ASN A 61 -3.50 -4.16 -9.80
N ALA A 62 -3.69 -3.58 -8.61
CA ALA A 62 -2.99 -4.01 -7.41
C ALA A 62 -3.42 -5.44 -7.00
N ASP A 63 -2.57 -6.17 -6.27
CA ASP A 63 -3.00 -7.38 -5.56
C ASP A 63 -3.17 -7.04 -4.09
N LEU A 64 -4.42 -6.96 -3.63
CA LEU A 64 -4.77 -6.70 -2.22
C LEU A 64 -5.20 -7.98 -1.48
N SER A 65 -4.98 -9.17 -2.07
CA SER A 65 -5.49 -10.44 -1.55
C SER A 65 -4.98 -10.73 -0.14
N GLY A 66 -5.90 -10.86 0.82
CA GLY A 66 -5.54 -11.14 2.22
C GLY A 66 -4.86 -9.98 2.96
N ALA A 67 -4.77 -8.80 2.35
CA ALA A 67 -4.28 -7.61 3.04
C ALA A 67 -5.24 -7.20 4.17
N ARG A 68 -4.68 -6.83 5.32
CA ARG A 68 -5.44 -6.29 6.46
C ARG A 68 -5.35 -4.78 6.42
N MET A 69 -6.46 -4.14 6.07
CA MET A 69 -6.56 -2.70 5.83
C MET A 69 -7.52 -2.06 6.84
N ALA A 70 -7.30 -2.28 8.15
CA ALA A 70 -8.18 -1.76 9.18
C ALA A 70 -8.04 -0.24 9.28
N GLU A 71 -9.18 0.46 9.34
CA GLU A 71 -9.24 1.92 9.50
C GLU A 71 -8.54 2.69 8.37
N MET A 72 -8.59 2.14 7.15
CA MET A 72 -8.00 2.76 5.96
C MET A 72 -8.99 3.69 5.26
N THR A 73 -8.53 4.86 4.82
CA THR A 73 -9.34 5.79 4.03
C THR A 73 -8.98 5.65 2.55
N LEU A 74 -9.95 5.28 1.71
CA LEU A 74 -9.82 5.05 0.26
C LEU A 74 -10.58 6.09 -0.58
N ASP A 75 -10.82 7.29 -0.04
CA ASP A 75 -11.63 8.30 -0.73
C ASP A 75 -11.04 8.61 -2.12
N ARG A 76 -11.85 8.44 -3.17
CA ARG A 76 -11.44 8.60 -4.58
C ARG A 76 -10.25 7.74 -5.04
N ALA A 77 -9.88 6.69 -4.31
CA ALA A 77 -8.85 5.76 -4.77
C ALA A 77 -9.32 5.00 -6.02
N ASN A 78 -8.43 4.81 -7.00
CA ASN A 78 -8.71 3.96 -8.16
C ASN A 78 -8.36 2.51 -7.82
N LEU A 79 -9.38 1.67 -7.60
CA LEU A 79 -9.25 0.23 -7.31
C LEU A 79 -9.62 -0.65 -8.51
N SER A 80 -9.58 -0.10 -9.73
CA SER A 80 -9.95 -0.87 -10.93
C SER A 80 -9.07 -2.10 -11.06
N ARG A 81 -9.67 -3.30 -10.99
CA ARG A 81 -8.98 -4.60 -11.06
C ARG A 81 -8.00 -4.88 -9.90
N ALA A 82 -8.22 -4.23 -8.75
CA ALA A 82 -7.49 -4.53 -7.52
C ALA A 82 -8.03 -5.79 -6.79
#